data_AF-A0A1H9KAZ4-F1
#
_entry.id   AF-A0A1H9KAZ4-F1
#
_cell.length_a   1.000
_cell.length_b   1.000
_cell.length_c   1.000
_cell.angle_alpha   90.00
_cell.angle_beta   90.00
_cell.angle_gamma   90.00
#
_symmetry.space_group_name_H-M   'P 1'
#
loop_
_entity.id
_entity.type
_entity.pdbx_description
1 polymer ?
#
loop_
_entity_poly.entity_id
_entity_poly.type
_entity_poly.pdbx_seq_one_letter_code
_entity_poly.pdbx_strand_id
1 'polypeptide(L)'
;MGASLAPYLNHLPRRKALPALFFMCDESWALAMADATRRRAAGQDPAFSLSFYCGLAVMLWTVWLASTTVGALIGPALGDISRWGFDMAFPAVFFVLLKGMWKGMRCAIPWLVSLLCASLAYHYLPGAAYVPIGAITGIIAIVLMGAKA
;
A
#
# COMPACT_ATOMS: atom_id res chain seq x y z
N MET A 1 -0.03 -7.82 0.02
CA MET A 1 1.32 -7.49 -0.48
C MET A 1 2.36 -8.58 -0.18
N GLY A 2 2.43 -9.12 1.04
CA GLY A 2 3.42 -10.19 1.33
C GLY A 2 3.25 -11.44 0.46
N ALA A 3 2.00 -11.88 0.24
CA ALA A 3 1.70 -13.01 -0.63
C ALA A 3 2.07 -12.78 -2.12
N SER A 4 2.01 -11.53 -2.61
CA SER A 4 2.41 -11.19 -3.99
C SER A 4 3.92 -11.02 -4.14
N LEU A 5 4.64 -10.67 -3.06
CA LEU A 5 6.10 -10.55 -3.05
C LEU A 5 6.80 -11.89 -2.79
N ALA A 6 6.15 -12.83 -2.08
CA ALA A 6 6.74 -14.12 -1.71
C ALA A 6 7.34 -14.93 -2.90
N PRO A 7 6.69 -15.03 -4.08
CA PRO A 7 7.27 -15.73 -5.23
C PRO A 7 8.60 -15.11 -5.70
N TYR A 8 8.74 -13.79 -5.61
CA TYR A 8 9.96 -13.08 -5.98
C TYR A 8 11.08 -13.26 -4.96
N LEU A 9 10.78 -13.64 -3.72
CA LEU A 9 11.76 -13.86 -2.65
C LEU A 9 12.17 -15.33 -2.50
N ASN A 10 11.53 -16.27 -3.20
CA ASN A 10 11.79 -17.70 -3.09
C ASN A 10 13.24 -18.12 -3.40
N HIS A 11 13.96 -17.33 -4.22
CA HIS A 11 15.36 -17.58 -4.55
C HIS A 11 16.34 -17.13 -3.44
N LEU A 12 15.86 -16.40 -2.43
CA LEU A 12 16.68 -15.88 -1.33
C LEU A 12 16.62 -16.79 -0.10
N PRO A 13 17.72 -16.90 0.68
CA PRO A 13 17.69 -17.62 1.95
C PRO A 13 16.72 -16.94 2.92
N ARG A 14 16.02 -17.74 3.73
CA ARG A 14 15.01 -17.26 4.70
C ARG A 14 15.53 -16.14 5.61
N ARG A 15 16.82 -16.16 5.95
CA ARG A 15 17.50 -15.12 6.75
C ARG A 15 17.49 -13.73 6.09
N LYS A 16 17.41 -13.63 4.76
CA LYS A 16 17.32 -12.37 4.01
C LYS A 16 15.86 -12.02 3.66
N ALA A 17 15.05 -13.02 3.37
CA ALA A 17 13.65 -12.84 3.03
C ALA A 17 12.80 -12.35 4.22
N LEU A 18 13.02 -12.89 5.42
CA LEU A 18 12.24 -12.52 6.61
C LEU A 18 12.44 -11.06 7.04
N PRO A 19 13.68 -10.52 7.13
CA PRO A 19 13.87 -9.09 7.39
C PRO A 19 13.31 -8.21 6.26
N ALA A 20 13.44 -8.64 5.00
CA ALA A 20 12.89 -7.90 3.87
C ALA A 20 11.37 -7.77 3.98
N LEU A 21 10.66 -8.84 4.38
CA LEU A 21 9.23 -8.81 4.63
C LEU A 21 8.84 -7.99 5.87
N PHE A 22 9.70 -7.95 6.90
CA PHE A 22 9.48 -7.12 8.08
C PHE A 22 9.52 -5.62 7.76
N PHE A 23 10.45 -5.18 6.91
CA PHE A 23 10.56 -3.79 6.46
C PHE A 23 9.67 -3.44 5.25
N MET A 24 8.70 -4.29 4.92
CA MET A 24 7.83 -4.08 3.77
C MET A 24 6.71 -3.10 4.10
N CYS A 25 6.52 -2.12 3.21
CA CYS A 25 5.42 -1.17 3.20
C CYS A 25 4.84 -1.10 1.78
N ASP A 26 3.70 -0.43 1.60
CA ASP A 26 3.04 -0.37 0.29
C ASP A 26 3.93 0.32 -0.77
N GLU A 27 4.69 1.34 -0.37
CA GLU A 27 5.59 2.08 -1.25
C GLU A 27 6.80 1.24 -1.66
N SER A 28 7.43 0.56 -0.69
CA SER A 28 8.58 -0.30 -0.98
C SER A 28 8.18 -1.51 -1.83
N TRP A 29 6.98 -2.07 -1.60
CA TRP A 29 6.41 -3.12 -2.44
C TRP A 29 6.13 -2.63 -3.87
N ALA A 30 5.44 -1.51 -4.03
CA ALA A 30 5.06 -0.99 -5.34
C ALA A 30 6.28 -0.64 -6.19
N LEU A 31 7.25 0.05 -5.61
CA LEU A 31 8.50 0.42 -6.29
C LEU A 31 9.36 -0.81 -6.62
N ALA A 32 9.42 -1.80 -5.72
CA ALA A 32 10.18 -3.01 -5.98
C ALA A 32 9.54 -3.90 -7.06
N MET A 33 8.21 -3.94 -7.13
CA MET A 33 7.51 -4.63 -8.23
C MET A 33 7.67 -3.90 -9.57
N ALA A 34 7.66 -2.57 -9.56
CA ALA A 34 7.93 -1.78 -10.76
C ALA A 34 9.37 -2.01 -11.25
N ASP A 35 10.36 -1.98 -10.35
CA ASP A 35 11.75 -2.27 -10.69
C ASP A 35 11.94 -3.72 -11.18
N ALA A 36 11.31 -4.69 -10.52
CA ALA A 36 11.38 -6.10 -10.92
C ALA A 36 10.78 -6.32 -12.32
N THR A 37 9.65 -5.67 -12.63
CA THR A 37 9.03 -5.74 -13.97
C THR A 37 9.95 -5.14 -15.02
N ARG A 38 10.59 -3.99 -14.73
CA ARG A 38 11.55 -3.35 -15.62
C ARG A 38 12.79 -4.21 -15.87
N ARG A 39 13.36 -4.81 -14.81
CA ARG A 39 14.53 -5.70 -14.91
C ARG A 39 14.23 -6.97 -15.69
N ARG A 40 13.04 -7.55 -15.49
CA ARG A 40 12.58 -8.69 -16.28
C ARG A 40 12.46 -8.35 -17.77
N ALA A 41 11.92 -7.17 -18.10
CA ALA A 41 11.87 -6.70 -19.49
C ALA A 41 13.26 -6.48 -20.11
N ALA A 42 14.26 -6.15 -19.28
CA ALA A 42 15.66 -6.03 -19.68
C ALA A 42 16.44 -7.36 -19.70
N GLY A 43 15.76 -8.50 -19.48
CA GLY A 43 16.38 -9.83 -19.49
C GLY A 43 17.26 -10.15 -18.28
N GLN A 44 17.13 -9.41 -17.17
CA GLN A 44 17.89 -9.67 -15.95
C GLN A 44 17.17 -10.71 -15.06
N ASP A 45 17.89 -11.77 -14.70
CA ASP A 45 17.42 -12.81 -13.77
C ASP A 45 18.48 -13.02 -12.66
N PRO A 46 18.14 -12.95 -11.36
CA PRO A 46 16.82 -12.69 -10.79
C PRO A 46 16.30 -11.27 -11.04
N ALA A 47 15.05 -11.17 -11.46
CA ALA A 47 14.39 -9.88 -11.74
C ALA A 47 14.24 -9.01 -10.47
N PHE A 48 14.17 -9.62 -9.28
CA PHE A 48 14.06 -8.90 -8.02
C PHE A 48 15.44 -8.52 -7.47
N SER A 49 15.65 -7.23 -7.25
CA SER A 49 16.89 -6.69 -6.70
C SER A 49 16.78 -6.43 -5.20
N LEU A 50 17.42 -7.30 -4.41
CA LEU A 50 17.45 -7.13 -2.96
C LEU A 50 18.18 -5.84 -2.54
N SER A 51 19.24 -5.43 -3.26
CA SER A 51 19.98 -4.21 -2.92
C SER A 51 19.14 -2.95 -3.16
N PHE A 52 18.38 -2.91 -4.25
CA PHE A 52 17.42 -1.84 -4.52
C PHE A 52 16.33 -1.78 -3.45
N TYR A 53 15.76 -2.95 -3.10
CA TYR A 53 14.75 -3.06 -2.05
C TYR A 53 15.26 -2.59 -0.69
N CYS A 54 16.46 -3.03 -0.29
CA CYS A 54 17.07 -2.61 0.98
C CYS A 54 17.36 -1.10 0.98
N GLY A 55 17.84 -0.53 -0.13
CA GLY A 55 18.03 0.92 -0.25
C GLY A 55 16.72 1.70 -0.06
N LEU A 56 15.64 1.25 -0.69
CA LEU A 56 14.30 1.82 -0.49
C LEU A 56 13.83 1.69 0.95
N ALA A 57 13.98 0.51 1.55
CA ALA A 57 13.55 0.27 2.93
C ALA A 57 14.30 1.16 3.92
N VAL A 58 15.63 1.31 3.79
CA VAL A 58 16.42 2.19 4.66
C VAL A 58 16.05 3.65 4.46
N MET A 59 15.87 4.09 3.21
CA MET A 59 15.46 5.47 2.92
C MET A 59 14.08 5.77 3.52
N LEU A 60 13.09 4.91 3.31
CA LEU A 60 11.76 5.09 3.88
C LEU A 60 11.78 5.07 5.41
N TRP A 61 12.54 4.16 6.00
CA TRP A 61 12.65 4.05 7.46
C TRP A 61 13.31 5.28 8.08
N THR A 62 14.37 5.81 7.46
CA THR A 62 15.05 7.02 7.92
C THR A 62 14.17 8.26 7.78
N VAL A 63 13.45 8.41 6.68
CA VAL A 63 12.47 9.50 6.49
C VAL A 63 11.34 9.39 7.50
N TRP A 64 10.82 8.18 7.73
CA TRP A 64 9.79 7.93 8.73
C TRP A 64 10.26 8.31 10.14
N LEU A 65 11.46 7.90 10.54
CA LEU A 65 12.03 8.30 11.83
C LEU A 65 12.22 9.80 11.93
N ALA A 66 12.85 10.42 10.94
CA ALA A 66 13.09 11.86 10.95
C ALA A 66 11.78 12.65 11.05
N SER A 67 10.79 12.34 10.22
CA SER A 67 9.47 12.98 10.25
C SER A 67 8.72 12.73 11.55
N THR A 68 8.77 11.52 12.10
CA THR A 68 8.14 11.20 13.39
C THR A 68 8.81 11.93 14.54
N THR A 69 10.14 11.99 14.57
CA THR A 69 10.89 12.73 15.60
C THR A 69 10.59 14.22 15.51
N VAL A 70 10.63 14.80 14.30
CA VAL A 70 10.26 16.20 14.06
C VAL A 70 8.81 16.46 14.51
N GLY A 71 7.88 15.58 14.13
CA GLY A 71 6.48 15.66 14.54
C GLY A 71 6.29 15.53 16.05
N ALA A 72 7.05 14.67 16.73
CA ALA A 72 6.97 14.51 18.18
C ALA A 72 7.54 15.72 18.95
N LEU A 73 8.57 16.36 18.42
CA LEU A 73 9.18 17.55 19.02
C LEU A 73 8.34 18.81 18.80
N ILE A 74 7.80 18.99 17.59
CA ILE A 74 7.05 20.20 17.20
C ILE A 74 5.56 20.07 17.52
N GLY A 75 5.00 18.85 17.47
CA GLY A 75 3.58 18.57 17.68
C GLY A 75 2.98 19.20 18.94
N PRO A 76 3.62 19.07 20.13
CA PRO A 76 3.13 19.71 21.35
C PRO A 76 3.10 21.24 21.29
N ALA A 77 3.97 21.86 20.49
CA ALA A 77 4.01 23.31 20.31
C ALA A 77 2.92 23.84 19.37
N LEU A 78 2.32 22.98 18.53
CA LEU A 78 1.31 23.36 17.54
C LEU A 78 -0.11 23.47 18.13
N GLY A 79 -0.33 23.01 19.37
CA GLY A 79 -1.63 23.13 20.05
C GLY A 79 -2.72 22.31 19.35
N ASP A 80 -3.83 22.96 18.99
CA ASP A 80 -4.96 22.29 18.33
C ASP A 80 -4.74 22.14 16.81
N ILE A 81 -4.20 20.98 16.44
CA ILE A 81 -3.71 20.66 15.09
C ILE A 81 -4.86 20.54 14.07
N SER A 82 -6.09 20.26 14.52
CA SER A 82 -7.28 20.17 13.65
C SER A 82 -7.58 21.48 12.91
N ARG A 83 -7.19 22.62 13.48
CA ARG A 83 -7.34 23.95 12.83
C ARG A 83 -6.49 24.11 11.57
N TRP A 84 -5.44 23.30 11.43
CA TRP A 84 -4.50 23.36 10.32
C TRP A 84 -4.82 22.36 9.20
N GLY A 85 -5.93 21.61 9.33
CA GLY A 85 -6.37 20.67 8.29
C GLY A 85 -5.53 19.40 8.20
N PHE A 86 -4.73 19.08 9.23
CA PHE A 86 -3.97 17.83 9.32
C PHE A 86 -4.85 16.58 9.26
N ASP A 87 -6.13 16.70 9.60
CA ASP A 87 -7.12 15.62 9.46
C ASP A 87 -7.26 15.14 8.00
N MET A 88 -6.92 15.98 7.02
CA MET A 88 -6.92 15.62 5.60
C MET A 88 -5.62 14.98 5.10
N ALA A 89 -4.54 14.98 5.88
CA ALA A 89 -3.27 14.41 5.45
C ALA A 89 -3.40 12.91 5.13
N PHE A 90 -4.11 12.17 5.97
CA PHE A 90 -4.29 10.73 5.79
C PHE A 90 -5.13 10.39 4.54
N PRO A 91 -6.35 10.95 4.34
CA PRO A 91 -7.08 10.80 3.08
C PRO A 91 -6.28 11.20 1.84
N ALA A 92 -5.52 12.31 1.90
CA ALA A 92 -4.73 12.78 0.77
C ALA A 92 -3.64 11.77 0.35
N VAL A 93 -2.96 11.14 1.31
CA VAL A 93 -1.97 10.09 1.02
C VAL A 93 -2.65 8.91 0.30
N PHE A 94 -3.84 8.48 0.75
CA PHE A 94 -4.60 7.43 0.06
C PHE A 94 -4.96 7.79 -1.38
N PHE A 95 -5.33 9.04 -1.66
CA PHE A 95 -5.59 9.49 -3.03
C PHE A 95 -4.34 9.42 -3.92
N VAL A 96 -3.18 9.78 -3.38
CA VAL A 96 -1.91 9.68 -4.11
C VAL A 96 -1.56 8.21 -4.39
N LEU A 97 -1.75 7.31 -3.43
CA LEU A 97 -1.56 5.87 -3.62
C LEU A 97 -2.53 5.30 -4.68
N LEU A 98 -3.80 5.70 -4.65
CA LEU A 98 -4.80 5.31 -5.65
C LEU A 98 -4.39 5.71 -7.07
N LYS A 99 -3.82 6.91 -7.24
CA LYS A 99 -3.25 7.36 -8.52
C LYS A 99 -2.15 6.40 -9.00
N GLY A 100 -1.26 5.97 -8.11
CA GLY A 100 -0.19 5.01 -8.43
C GLY A 100 -0.71 3.63 -8.84
N MET A 101 -1.88 3.23 -8.32
CA MET A 101 -2.50 1.93 -8.61
C MET A 101 -3.45 1.95 -9.82
N TRP A 102 -3.70 3.12 -10.42
CA TRP A 102 -4.71 3.28 -11.46
C TRP A 102 -4.34 2.55 -12.76
N LYS A 103 -5.06 1.47 -13.07
CA LYS A 103 -4.86 0.65 -14.28
C LYS A 103 -5.96 0.83 -15.34
N GLY A 104 -6.78 1.87 -15.20
CA GLY A 104 -7.87 2.20 -16.13
C GLY A 104 -9.26 2.04 -15.51
N MET A 105 -10.27 2.55 -16.23
CA MET A 105 -11.63 2.72 -15.72
C MET A 105 -12.32 1.40 -15.35
N ARG A 106 -12.08 0.33 -16.13
CA ARG A 106 -12.63 -1.00 -15.85
C ARG A 106 -12.07 -1.60 -14.57
N CYS A 107 -10.78 -1.43 -14.31
CA CYS A 107 -10.13 -1.93 -13.09
C CYS A 107 -10.52 -1.13 -11.83
N ALA A 108 -11.14 0.04 -11.98
CA ALA A 108 -11.64 0.85 -10.87
C ALA A 108 -13.04 0.45 -10.39
N ILE A 109 -13.78 -0.39 -11.14
CA ILE A 109 -15.13 -0.83 -10.77
C ILE A 109 -15.16 -1.54 -9.40
N PRO A 110 -14.24 -2.48 -9.09
CA PRO A 110 -14.19 -3.09 -7.76
C PRO A 110 -13.93 -2.08 -6.63
N TRP A 111 -13.18 -1.01 -6.91
CA TRP A 111 -12.93 0.05 -5.94
C TRP A 111 -14.20 0.86 -5.67
N LEU A 112 -14.98 1.18 -6.71
CA LEU A 112 -16.27 1.86 -6.56
C LEU A 112 -17.28 1.01 -5.78
N VAL A 113 -17.36 -0.29 -6.07
CA VAL A 113 -18.25 -1.21 -5.34
C VAL A 113 -17.85 -1.30 -3.87
N SER A 114 -16.54 -1.48 -3.60
CA SER A 114 -16.00 -1.45 -2.23
C SER A 114 -16.33 -0.15 -1.51
N LEU A 115 -16.15 1.00 -2.17
CA LEU A 115 -16.41 2.33 -1.61
C LEU A 115 -17.89 2.49 -1.24
N LEU A 116 -18.80 2.15 -2.16
CA LEU A 116 -20.25 2.28 -1.93
C LEU A 116 -20.71 1.38 -0.79
N CYS A 117 -20.30 0.11 -0.79
CA CYS A 117 -20.67 -0.83 0.27
C CYS A 117 -20.08 -0.43 1.63
N ALA A 118 -18.84 0.04 1.69
CA ALA A 118 -18.23 0.53 2.91
C ALA A 118 -18.94 1.79 3.44
N SER A 119 -19.27 2.75 2.58
CA SER A 119 -20.01 3.96 2.96
C SER A 119 -21.41 3.66 3.48
N LEU A 120 -22.11 2.71 2.86
CA LEU A 120 -23.40 2.25 3.36
C LEU A 120 -23.24 1.54 4.72
N ALA A 121 -22.27 0.63 4.84
CA ALA A 121 -22.00 -0.04 6.11
C ALA A 121 -21.63 0.92 7.24
N TYR A 122 -20.92 2.02 6.94
CA TYR A 122 -20.59 3.06 7.91
C TYR A 122 -21.84 3.77 8.45
N HIS A 123 -22.85 3.99 7.60
CA HIS A 123 -24.10 4.62 8.03
C HIS A 123 -25.03 3.67 8.79
N TYR A 124 -25.06 2.39 8.44
CA TYR A 124 -26.06 1.44 8.95
C TYR A 124 -25.54 0.50 10.04
N LEU A 125 -24.24 0.25 10.14
CA LEU A 125 -23.67 -0.65 11.14
C LEU A 125 -22.83 0.11 12.18
N PRO A 126 -22.97 -0.22 13.47
CA PRO A 126 -22.09 0.31 14.49
C PRO A 126 -20.68 -0.31 14.41
N GLY A 127 -19.67 0.49 14.72
CA GLY A 127 -18.27 0.06 14.80
C GLY A 127 -17.54 0.01 13.46
N ALA A 128 -16.40 -0.69 13.43
CA ALA A 128 -15.49 -0.73 12.27
C ALA A 128 -15.88 -1.76 11.19
N ALA A 129 -17.14 -2.21 11.17
CA ALA A 129 -17.62 -3.27 10.27
C ALA A 129 -17.58 -2.89 8.78
N TYR A 130 -17.54 -1.58 8.47
CA TYR A 130 -17.40 -1.08 7.11
C TYR A 130 -16.08 -1.50 6.44
N VAL A 131 -15.00 -1.72 7.21
CA VAL A 131 -13.68 -2.14 6.70
C VAL A 131 -13.73 -3.55 6.09
N PRO A 132 -14.12 -4.61 6.81
CA PRO A 132 -14.20 -5.95 6.23
C PRO A 132 -15.29 -6.04 5.16
N ILE A 133 -16.42 -5.32 5.30
CA ILE A 133 -17.49 -5.31 4.30
C ILE A 133 -16.97 -4.76 2.97
N GLY A 134 -16.32 -3.59 2.97
CA GLY A 134 -15.73 -3.03 1.76
C GLY A 134 -14.69 -3.96 1.12
N ALA A 135 -13.80 -4.54 1.93
CA ALA A 135 -12.78 -5.47 1.44
C ALA A 135 -13.41 -6.70 0.76
N ILE A 136 -14.42 -7.31 1.38
CA ILE A 136 -15.10 -8.51 0.85
C ILE A 136 -15.86 -8.16 -0.43
N THR A 137 -16.62 -7.07 -0.46
CA THR A 137 -17.40 -6.70 -1.66
C THR A 137 -16.51 -6.30 -2.83
N GLY A 138 -15.37 -5.66 -2.57
CA GLY A 138 -14.34 -5.41 -3.60
C GLY A 138 -13.75 -6.69 -4.17
N ILE A 139 -13.44 -7.69 -3.33
CA ILE A 139 -12.97 -9.01 -3.78
C ILE A 139 -14.04 -9.73 -4.61
N ILE A 140 -15.29 -9.75 -4.13
CA ILE A 140 -16.41 -10.38 -4.86
C ILE A 140 -16.58 -9.71 -6.23
N ALA A 141 -16.54 -8.37 -6.28
CA ALA A 141 -16.68 -7.63 -7.53
C ALA A 141 -15.60 -8.01 -8.54
N ILE A 142 -14.33 -8.08 -8.11
CA ILE A 142 -13.24 -8.46 -9.04
C ILE A 142 -13.31 -9.94 -9.44
N VAL A 143 -13.75 -10.84 -8.57
CA VAL A 143 -13.96 -12.26 -8.92
C VAL A 143 -15.07 -12.41 -9.96
N LEU A 144 -16.20 -11.72 -9.78
CA LEU A 144 -17.31 -11.74 -10.73
C LEU A 144 -16.94 -11.12 -12.08
N MET A 145 -16.07 -10.11 -12.09
CA MET A 145 -15.55 -9.51 -13.31
C MET A 145 -14.47 -10.37 -13.98
N GLY A 146 -13.60 -11.01 -13.21
CA GLY A 146 -12.53 -11.90 -13.68
C GLY A 146 -13.02 -13.26 -14.18
N ALA A 147 -14.20 -13.71 -13.73
CA ALA A 147 -14.87 -14.91 -14.23
C ALA A 147 -15.41 -14.78 -15.67
N LYS A 148 -15.21 -13.62 -16.32
CA LYS A 148 -15.60 -13.36 -17.72
C LYS A 148 -14.42 -13.19 -18.69
N ALA A 149 -13.22 -13.62 -18.30
CA ALA A 149 -12.03 -13.61 -19.16
C ALA A 149 -11.67 -15.02 -19.65
#